data_AF-A0A2N1NEL7-F1
#
_entry.id   AF-A0A2N1NEL7-F1
#
_cell.length_a   1.000
_cell.length_b   1.000
_cell.length_c   1.000
_cell.angle_alpha   90.00
_cell.angle_beta   90.00
_cell.angle_gamma   90.00
#
_symmetry.space_group_name_H-M   'P 1'
#
loop_
_entity.id
_entity.type
_entity.pdbx_description
1 polymer ?
#
loop_
_entity_poly.entity_id
_entity_poly.type
_entity_poly.pdbx_seq_one_letter_code
_entity_poly.pdbx_strand_id
1 'polypeptide(L)'
;MSIFPKGIPDQHCYLSFNDNFIIDRDIRKTLKKSLNYRILESHISHRSLSIIKRYALDYTIDWEFSQLWIKNNPFDRPTSIQLRFTSWKIKCSTHSLPTLDILNRNYPDLLKGFTSCFFCNNDFEDNQHLWTCSK
;
A
#
# COMPACT_ATOMS: atom_id res chain seq x y z
N MET A 1 -49.61 -12.11 -1.05
CA MET A 1 -50.80 -11.57 -0.37
C MET A 1 -50.60 -10.05 -0.31
N SER A 2 -51.19 -9.33 -1.26
CA SER A 2 -50.94 -7.89 -1.45
C SER A 2 -51.89 -7.08 -0.58
N ILE A 3 -51.34 -6.19 0.25
CA ILE A 3 -52.11 -5.19 0.98
C ILE A 3 -51.78 -3.84 0.34
N PHE A 4 -52.70 -3.31 -0.45
CA PHE A 4 -52.64 -1.93 -0.94
C PHE A 4 -53.44 -1.05 0.05
N PRO A 5 -52.81 -0.17 0.84
CA PRO A 5 -53.54 0.81 1.61
C PRO A 5 -53.89 1.98 0.69
N LYS A 6 -55.15 2.03 0.24
CA LYS A 6 -55.68 3.21 -0.46
C LYS A 6 -55.69 4.41 0.50
N GLY A 7 -54.88 5.43 0.24
CA GLY A 7 -54.98 6.74 0.89
C GLY A 7 -53.68 7.36 1.41
N ILE A 8 -52.53 6.70 1.29
CA ILE A 8 -51.25 7.29 1.68
C ILE A 8 -50.60 7.90 0.42
N PRO A 9 -50.27 9.20 0.39
CA PRO A 9 -49.53 9.79 -0.73
C PRO A 9 -48.17 9.09 -0.86
N ASP A 10 -47.68 8.92 -2.08
CA ASP A 10 -46.39 8.29 -2.34
C ASP A 10 -45.30 8.96 -1.49
N GLN A 11 -44.79 8.21 -0.51
CA GLN A 11 -43.73 8.67 0.36
C GLN A 11 -42.41 8.30 -0.31
N HIS A 12 -41.63 9.31 -0.71
CA HIS A 12 -40.27 9.10 -1.21
C HIS A 12 -39.40 8.59 -0.05
N CYS A 13 -39.27 7.27 0.05
CA CYS A 13 -38.38 6.61 1.00
C CYS A 13 -37.03 6.39 0.34
N TYR A 14 -35.98 6.85 1.00
CA TYR A 14 -34.60 6.71 0.55
C TYR A 14 -33.84 5.86 1.56
N LEU A 15 -33.17 4.80 1.10
CA LEU A 15 -32.20 4.07 1.91
C LEU A 15 -30.94 4.92 2.02
N SER A 16 -30.56 5.32 3.24
CA SER A 16 -29.28 5.97 3.52
C SER A 16 -28.24 4.94 3.97
N PHE A 17 -26.97 5.16 3.61
CA PHE A 17 -25.85 4.44 4.21
C PHE A 17 -25.10 5.37 5.17
N ASN A 18 -24.98 4.96 6.43
CA ASN A 18 -24.35 5.73 7.51
C ASN A 18 -24.83 7.20 7.57
N ASP A 19 -26.10 7.47 7.22
CA ASP A 19 -26.69 8.81 7.15
C ASP A 19 -25.97 9.85 6.28
N ASN A 20 -24.99 9.41 5.48
CA ASN A 20 -24.12 10.29 4.71
C ASN A 20 -24.47 10.33 3.22
N PHE A 21 -25.07 9.26 2.68
CA PHE A 21 -25.41 9.20 1.26
C PHE A 21 -26.65 8.35 0.98
N ILE A 22 -27.48 8.86 0.07
CA ILE A 22 -28.70 8.22 -0.40
C ILE A 22 -28.35 7.14 -1.45
N ILE A 23 -28.88 5.93 -1.24
CA ILE A 23 -28.80 4.81 -2.17
C ILE A 23 -29.95 4.93 -3.17
N ASP A 24 -29.79 5.84 -4.13
CA ASP A 24 -30.77 6.10 -5.22
C ASP A 24 -30.46 5.29 -6.50
N ARG A 25 -29.30 4.63 -6.54
CA ARG A 25 -28.82 3.83 -7.68
C ARG A 25 -28.50 2.42 -7.22
N ASP A 26 -28.28 1.52 -8.19
CA ASP A 26 -27.78 0.15 -7.99
C ASP A 26 -26.81 0.08 -6.80
N ILE A 27 -27.23 -0.64 -5.76
CA ILE A 27 -26.53 -0.79 -4.48
C ILE A 27 -25.06 -1.15 -4.70
N ARG A 28 -24.76 -2.00 -5.69
CA ARG A 28 -23.39 -2.39 -6.02
C ARG A 28 -22.55 -1.20 -6.45
N LYS A 29 -23.10 -0.33 -7.31
CA LYS A 29 -22.39 0.87 -7.80
C LYS A 29 -22.21 1.89 -6.68
N THR A 30 -23.25 2.08 -5.87
CA THR A 30 -23.24 3.02 -4.74
C THR A 30 -22.21 2.61 -3.68
N LEU A 31 -22.16 1.32 -3.31
CA LEU A 31 -21.25 0.82 -2.29
C LEU A 31 -19.83 0.53 -2.79
N LYS A 32 -19.59 0.48 -4.10
CA LYS A 32 -18.27 0.17 -4.67
C LYS A 32 -17.18 1.09 -4.13
N LYS A 33 -17.46 2.39 -4.05
CA LYS A 33 -16.46 3.39 -3.62
C LYS A 33 -16.10 3.22 -2.14
N SER A 34 -17.11 3.11 -1.26
CA SER A 34 -16.89 2.93 0.18
C SER A 34 -16.22 1.59 0.51
N LEU A 35 -16.60 0.53 -0.19
CA LEU A 35 -15.95 -0.77 -0.05
C LEU A 35 -14.48 -0.73 -0.49
N ASN A 36 -14.19 -0.09 -1.63
CA ASN A 36 -12.81 0.07 -2.10
C ASN A 36 -11.94 0.84 -1.10
N TYR A 37 -12.47 1.86 -0.43
CA TYR A 37 -11.72 2.55 0.62
C TYR A 37 -11.38 1.64 1.80
N ARG A 38 -12.34 0.84 2.28
CA ARG A 38 -12.08 -0.12 3.38
C ARG A 38 -11.05 -1.17 2.99
N ILE A 39 -11.14 -1.69 1.77
CA ILE A 39 -10.17 -2.64 1.22
C ILE A 39 -8.78 -1.99 1.17
N LEU A 40 -8.68 -0.78 0.62
CA LEU A 40 -7.42 -0.04 0.56
C LEU A 40 -6.83 0.22 1.95
N GLU A 41 -7.64 0.65 2.90
CA GLU A 41 -7.22 0.89 4.28
C GLU A 41 -6.70 -0.38 4.94
N SER A 42 -7.39 -1.51 4.76
CA SER A 42 -6.94 -2.82 5.26
C SER A 42 -5.61 -3.22 4.62
N HIS A 43 -5.43 -3.02 3.32
CA HIS A 43 -4.19 -3.34 2.63
C HIS A 43 -3.03 -2.45 3.09
N ILE A 44 -3.22 -1.13 3.11
CA ILE A 44 -2.14 -0.18 3.45
C ILE A 44 -1.74 -0.24 4.92
N SER A 45 -2.62 -0.75 5.78
CA SER A 45 -2.33 -0.97 7.20
C SER A 45 -1.47 -2.20 7.47
N HIS A 46 -1.13 -3.00 6.44
CA HIS A 46 -0.18 -4.09 6.58
C HIS A 46 1.22 -3.58 6.96
N ARG A 47 1.94 -4.30 7.83
CA ARG A 47 3.24 -3.86 8.37
C ARG A 47 4.26 -3.52 7.29
N SER A 48 4.30 -4.28 6.19
CA SER A 48 5.22 -4.02 5.07
C SER A 48 4.92 -2.74 4.29
N LEU A 49 3.71 -2.20 4.41
CA LEU A 49 3.28 -0.97 3.74
C LEU A 49 3.17 0.20 4.72
N SER A 50 3.49 -0.01 6.00
CA SER A 50 3.45 1.03 7.04
C SER A 50 4.27 2.26 6.68
N ILE A 51 5.39 2.07 5.98
CA ILE A 51 6.22 3.16 5.49
C ILE A 51 5.49 4.00 4.45
N ILE A 52 4.84 3.35 3.48
CA ILE A 52 4.04 4.03 2.44
C ILE A 52 2.87 4.75 3.09
N LYS A 53 2.18 4.11 4.06
CA LYS A 53 1.10 4.74 4.83
C LYS A 53 1.57 6.02 5.51
N ARG A 54 2.72 5.96 6.20
CA ARG A 54 3.31 7.12 6.88
C ARG A 54 3.65 8.23 5.89
N TYR A 55 4.38 7.92 4.82
CA TYR A 55 4.74 8.91 3.81
C TYR A 55 3.52 9.54 3.12
N ALA A 56 2.47 8.75 2.87
CA ALA A 56 1.24 9.25 2.25
C ALA A 56 0.45 10.21 3.15
N LEU A 57 0.63 10.13 4.47
CA LEU A 57 0.01 11.02 5.45
C LEU A 57 0.86 12.27 5.67
N ASP A 58 2.18 12.12 5.70
CA ASP A 58 3.11 13.18 6.07
C ASP A 58 3.55 14.04 4.87
N TYR A 59 3.45 13.52 3.64
CA TYR A 59 3.97 14.17 2.43
C TYR A 59 2.99 14.09 1.26
N THR A 60 3.12 15.04 0.34
CA THR A 60 2.42 14.99 -0.95
C THR A 60 3.18 14.08 -1.91
N ILE A 61 2.56 12.96 -2.29
CA ILE A 61 3.13 11.99 -3.23
C ILE A 61 2.43 12.15 -4.58
N ASP A 62 3.22 12.31 -5.65
CA ASP A 62 2.71 12.17 -7.01
C ASP A 62 2.49 10.67 -7.32
N TRP A 63 1.25 10.23 -7.12
CA TRP A 63 0.87 8.84 -7.35
C TRP A 63 0.86 8.45 -8.83
N GLU A 64 0.61 9.40 -9.73
CA GLU A 64 0.60 9.15 -11.16
C GLU A 64 2.03 8.88 -11.64
N PHE A 65 2.96 9.76 -11.28
CA PHE A 65 4.37 9.56 -11.57
C PHE A 65 4.93 8.31 -10.89
N SER A 66 4.57 8.07 -9.63
CA SER A 66 4.97 6.84 -8.90
C SER A 66 4.52 5.58 -9.64
N GLN A 67 3.28 5.58 -10.15
CA GLN A 67 2.77 4.48 -10.96
C GLN A 67 3.56 4.31 -12.26
N LEU A 68 3.85 5.41 -12.96
CA LEU A 68 4.66 5.39 -14.20
C LEU A 68 6.06 4.82 -13.93
N TRP A 69 6.71 5.26 -12.84
CA TRP A 69 8.02 4.77 -12.45
C TRP A 69 8.02 3.26 -12.08
N ILE A 70 7.01 2.80 -11.34
CA ILE A 70 6.85 1.36 -11.02
C ILE A 70 6.61 0.53 -12.28
N LYS A 71 5.83 1.05 -13.25
CA LYS A 71 5.55 0.35 -14.51
C LYS A 71 6.70 0.41 -15.51
N ASN A 72 7.54 1.44 -15.45
CA ASN A 72 8.65 1.63 -16.38
C ASN A 72 9.63 0.46 -16.31
N ASN A 73 9.85 -0.20 -17.44
CA ASN A 73 10.75 -1.33 -17.53
C ASN A 73 11.82 -1.04 -18.59
N PRO A 74 13.11 -1.00 -18.22
CA PRO A 74 14.19 -0.72 -19.17
C PRO A 74 14.52 -1.91 -20.09
N PHE A 75 13.88 -3.07 -19.91
CA PHE A 75 14.15 -4.29 -20.67
C PHE A 75 13.08 -4.55 -21.73
N ASP A 76 13.49 -4.77 -22.97
CA ASP A 76 12.57 -4.93 -24.13
C ASP A 76 11.78 -6.24 -24.17
N ARG A 77 12.19 -7.25 -23.39
CA ARG A 77 11.56 -8.59 -23.40
C ARG A 77 11.25 -9.10 -21.98
N PRO A 78 10.11 -9.81 -21.79
CA PRO A 78 9.81 -10.48 -20.54
C PRO A 78 10.82 -11.58 -20.27
N THR A 79 11.81 -11.24 -19.45
CA THR A 79 12.87 -12.12 -18.97
C THR A 79 12.83 -12.15 -17.44
N SER A 80 13.49 -13.14 -16.84
CA SER A 80 13.66 -13.21 -15.38
C SER A 80 14.28 -11.94 -14.79
N ILE A 81 15.07 -11.20 -15.58
CA ILE A 81 15.72 -9.93 -15.20
C ILE A 81 14.69 -8.82 -14.99
N GLN A 82 13.69 -8.70 -15.87
CA GLN A 82 12.60 -7.73 -15.71
C GLN A 82 11.86 -7.93 -14.38
N LEU A 83 11.49 -9.18 -14.07
CA LEU A 83 10.77 -9.48 -12.82
C LEU A 83 11.62 -9.16 -11.59
N ARG A 84 12.93 -9.41 -11.63
CA ARG A 84 13.86 -9.03 -10.56
C ARG A 84 13.94 -7.51 -10.40
N PHE A 85 13.99 -6.77 -11.50
CA PHE A 85 14.04 -5.30 -11.45
C PHE A 85 12.75 -4.70 -10.88
N THR A 86 11.58 -5.16 -11.32
CA THR A 86 10.30 -4.75 -10.73
C THR A 86 10.21 -5.12 -9.26
N SER A 87 10.65 -6.33 -8.89
CA SER A 87 10.69 -6.77 -7.49
C SER A 87 11.62 -5.87 -6.65
N TRP A 88 12.77 -5.49 -7.19
CA TRP A 88 13.70 -4.58 -6.55
C TRP A 88 13.06 -3.20 -6.32
N LYS A 89 12.42 -2.61 -7.34
CA LYS A 89 11.69 -1.34 -7.20
C LYS A 89 10.63 -1.40 -6.09
N ILE A 90 9.82 -2.45 -6.08
CA ILE A 90 8.79 -2.65 -5.04
C ILE A 90 9.44 -2.76 -3.65
N LYS A 91 10.56 -3.50 -3.54
CA LYS A 91 11.28 -3.63 -2.26
C LYS A 91 11.87 -2.31 -1.78
N CYS A 92 12.44 -1.51 -2.68
CA CYS A 92 12.91 -0.17 -2.38
C CYS A 92 11.77 0.71 -1.85
N SER A 93 10.63 0.75 -2.55
CA SER A 93 9.47 1.58 -2.18
C SER A 93 8.80 1.14 -0.86
N THR A 94 8.98 -0.11 -0.45
CA THR A 94 8.37 -0.67 0.77
C THR A 94 9.36 -0.85 1.92
N HIS A 95 10.60 -0.39 1.76
CA HIS A 95 11.68 -0.61 2.74
C HIS A 95 11.82 -2.10 3.12
N SER A 96 11.78 -2.98 2.12
CA SER A 96 11.88 -4.44 2.30
C SER A 96 13.09 -5.04 1.58
N LEU A 97 14.09 -4.21 1.25
CA LEU A 97 15.40 -4.73 0.84
C LEU A 97 16.02 -5.52 1.99
N PRO A 98 16.84 -6.55 1.69
CA PRO A 98 17.45 -7.41 2.70
C PRO A 98 18.63 -6.72 3.38
N THR A 99 18.37 -5.66 4.14
CA THR A 99 19.36 -4.97 4.99
C THR A 99 19.62 -5.75 6.26
N LEU A 100 20.75 -5.48 6.90
CA LEU A 100 21.22 -6.19 8.08
C LEU A 100 20.18 -6.24 9.21
N ASP A 101 19.42 -5.16 9.43
CA ASP A 101 18.32 -5.13 10.39
C ASP A 101 17.22 -6.16 10.10
N ILE A 102 16.81 -6.28 8.84
CA ILE A 102 15.78 -7.22 8.38
C ILE A 102 16.32 -8.64 8.39
N LEU A 103 17.57 -8.83 7.96
CA LEU A 103 18.18 -10.15 7.93
C LEU A 103 18.44 -10.67 9.34
N ASN A 104 18.90 -9.85 10.28
CA ASN A 104 19.01 -10.23 11.70
C ASN A 104 17.66 -10.58 12.31
N ARG A 105 16.60 -9.85 11.95
CA ARG A 105 15.25 -10.15 12.43
C ARG A 105 14.74 -11.49 11.91
N ASN A 106 14.99 -11.80 10.64
CA ASN A 106 14.44 -12.99 9.98
C ASN A 106 15.32 -14.25 10.15
N TYR A 107 16.64 -14.06 10.29
CA TYR A 107 17.66 -15.12 10.38
C TYR A 107 18.66 -14.81 11.50
N PRO A 108 18.20 -14.76 12.76
CA PRO A 108 19.02 -14.31 13.88
C PRO A 108 20.25 -15.19 14.10
N ASP A 109 20.19 -16.48 13.76
CA ASP A 109 21.31 -17.42 13.96
C ASP A 109 22.44 -17.23 12.94
N LEU A 110 22.17 -16.64 11.76
CA LEU A 110 23.16 -16.47 10.69
C LEU A 110 23.98 -15.19 10.83
N LEU A 111 23.36 -14.11 11.33
CA LEU A 111 23.95 -12.77 11.36
C LEU A 111 24.10 -12.19 12.77
N LYS A 112 23.90 -13.03 13.79
CA LYS A 112 23.95 -12.63 15.20
C LYS A 112 25.22 -11.84 15.51
N GLY A 113 25.03 -10.62 16.04
CA GLY A 113 26.12 -9.76 16.50
C GLY A 113 26.62 -8.76 15.46
N PHE A 114 26.22 -8.87 14.19
CA PHE A 114 26.46 -7.82 13.20
C PHE A 114 25.32 -6.82 13.23
N THR A 115 25.62 -5.57 13.59
CA THR A 115 24.63 -4.48 13.60
C THR A 115 25.10 -3.24 12.84
N SER A 116 26.42 -3.06 12.69
CA SER A 116 26.99 -1.98 11.90
C SER A 116 26.93 -2.29 10.41
N CYS A 117 26.76 -1.23 9.62
CA CYS A 117 26.81 -1.29 8.17
C CYS A 117 28.15 -1.78 7.66
N PHE A 118 28.12 -2.78 6.77
CA PHE A 118 29.35 -3.36 6.22
C PHE A 118 30.12 -2.41 5.30
N PHE A 119 29.50 -1.29 4.87
CA PHE A 119 30.16 -0.29 4.03
C PHE A 119 30.93 0.75 4.84
N CYS A 120 30.28 1.43 5.79
CA CYS A 120 30.92 2.50 6.58
C CYS A 120 31.43 2.04 7.95
N ASN A 121 30.96 0.88 8.43
CA ASN A 121 31.23 0.32 9.77
C ASN A 121 30.96 1.28 10.94
N ASN A 122 30.13 2.30 10.72
CA ASN A 122 29.85 3.36 11.70
C ASN A 122 28.40 3.32 12.17
N ASP A 123 27.45 3.35 11.23
CA ASP A 123 26.02 3.43 11.53
C ASP A 123 25.32 2.08 11.38
N PHE A 124 24.10 1.98 11.92
CA PHE A 124 23.25 0.81 11.76
C PHE A 124 22.76 0.66 10.31
N GLU A 125 22.79 -0.57 9.78
CA GLU A 125 22.35 -0.81 8.40
C GLU A 125 20.85 -1.13 8.34
N ASP A 126 20.08 -0.12 7.92
CA ASP A 126 18.69 -0.26 7.52
C ASP A 126 18.46 0.20 6.07
N ASN A 127 17.22 0.09 5.59
CA ASN A 127 16.86 0.49 4.22
C ASN A 127 17.07 2.00 3.95
N GLN A 128 17.07 2.86 4.96
CA GLN A 128 17.27 4.31 4.80
C GLN A 128 18.77 4.65 4.72
N HIS A 129 19.57 3.96 5.53
CA HIS A 129 21.02 4.10 5.56
C HIS A 129 21.66 3.77 4.22
N LEU A 130 21.14 2.80 3.47
CA LEU A 130 21.64 2.45 2.11
C LEU A 130 21.77 3.67 1.17
N TRP A 131 20.93 4.68 1.33
CA TRP A 131 20.92 5.88 0.48
C TRP A 131 21.76 7.03 1.03
N THR A 132 22.10 6.99 2.32
CA THR A 132 22.76 8.10 3.04
C THR A 132 24.14 7.73 3.56
N CYS A 133 24.54 6.46 3.43
CA CYS A 133 25.83 5.94 3.85
C CYS A 133 26.98 6.67 3.13
N SER A 134 27.80 7.39 3.90
CA SER A 134 29.08 7.89 3.45
C SER A 134 30.09 6.73 3.43
N LYS A 135 30.63 6.43 2.25
CA LYS A 135 31.70 5.45 2.08
C LYS A 135 32.99 5.87 2.79
#